data_AF-A0A963KSP9-F1
#
_entry.id   AF-A0A963KSP9-F1
#
_cell.length_a   1.000
_cell.length_b   1.000
_cell.length_c   1.000
_cell.angle_alpha   90.00
_cell.angle_beta   90.00
_cell.angle_gamma   90.00
#
_symmetry.space_group_name_H-M   'P 1'
#
loop_
_entity.id
_entity.type
_entity.pdbx_description
1 polymer ?
#
loop_
_entity_poly.entity_id
_entity_poly.type
_entity_poly.pdbx_seq_one_letter_code
_entity_poly.pdbx_strand_id
1 'polypeptide(L)'
;MISRKTALPAAGKEIVRAIPERRAARLHEAPPVPACEAGFSLVEMAIVMTIMGLVLASGVSLLGGQVDAGRQKATKTRLQALEHSLTAFYVWNDRLPCPADGRLDSSDASYGRSQPETSGSCDTSAVTAAESVIPWRTLGLQESESLDGWGRRISYQVSPELTASGSTLDGSLVVRDGSAAVSGTAELTDRAAFVLFSHGENGHGAWLSTGTRMSTTPASTDEALNNSGSSPFADRRLVGVLDEDYDDMLIWRERPFLLQSTGATFNGTACTAATSLWSSEGCSVDSSPDACIVAEALLSRCST
;
A
#
# COMPACT_ATOMS: atom_id res chain seq x y z
N MET A 1 -42.23 -43.40 -24.47
CA MET A 1 -41.99 -44.75 -23.93
C MET A 1 -41.13 -44.64 -22.69
N ILE A 2 -41.64 -45.14 -21.56
CA ILE A 2 -40.92 -45.58 -20.33
C ILE A 2 -40.26 -44.43 -19.51
N SER A 3 -40.80 -43.88 -18.42
CA SER A 3 -41.48 -44.39 -17.19
C SER A 3 -40.59 -45.20 -16.23
N ARG A 4 -40.06 -44.54 -15.19
CA ARG A 4 -39.89 -45.02 -13.79
C ARG A 4 -39.91 -43.75 -12.92
N LYS A 5 -40.90 -43.42 -12.09
CA LYS A 5 -41.65 -44.13 -11.04
C LYS A 5 -40.73 -44.56 -9.88
N THR A 6 -40.64 -43.69 -8.87
CA THR A 6 -40.25 -44.07 -7.50
C THR A 6 -41.25 -43.44 -6.55
N ALA A 7 -41.88 -44.29 -5.74
CA ALA A 7 -43.01 -44.00 -4.89
C ALA A 7 -42.60 -43.66 -3.45
N LEU A 8 -43.42 -42.82 -2.82
CA LEU A 8 -43.59 -42.60 -1.38
C LEU A 8 -43.87 -43.91 -0.62
N PRO A 9 -43.66 -44.00 0.71
CA PRO A 9 -44.67 -43.52 1.69
C PRO A 9 -44.01 -43.01 3.01
N ALA A 10 -44.63 -42.49 4.07
CA ALA A 10 -45.97 -42.56 4.67
C ALA A 10 -46.09 -41.32 5.60
N ALA A 11 -47.17 -40.53 5.56
CA ALA A 11 -48.36 -40.68 6.41
C ALA A 11 -48.06 -40.89 7.91
N GLY A 12 -47.75 -39.80 8.63
CA GLY A 12 -47.83 -39.73 10.09
C GLY A 12 -49.28 -39.46 10.51
N LYS A 13 -49.93 -40.50 11.02
CA LYS A 13 -51.35 -40.55 11.37
C LYS A 13 -51.59 -39.90 12.73
N GLU A 14 -52.54 -38.99 12.73
CA GLU A 14 -53.18 -38.36 13.88
C GLU A 14 -53.68 -39.41 14.89
N ILE A 15 -53.28 -39.28 16.17
CA ILE A 15 -53.89 -40.03 17.28
C ILE A 15 -54.35 -39.00 18.31
N VAL A 16 -55.59 -38.54 18.14
CA VAL A 16 -56.36 -37.87 19.18
C VAL A 16 -56.75 -38.92 20.22
N ARG A 17 -56.06 -38.94 21.37
CA ARG A 17 -56.50 -39.70 22.55
C ARG A 17 -57.37 -38.80 23.43
N ALA A 18 -58.61 -39.25 23.64
CA ALA A 18 -59.55 -38.67 24.58
C ALA A 18 -58.95 -38.66 26.00
N ILE A 19 -58.99 -37.49 26.62
CA ILE A 19 -58.59 -37.24 28.01
C ILE A 19 -59.78 -37.61 28.91
N PRO A 20 -59.63 -38.51 29.90
CA PRO A 20 -60.67 -38.75 30.87
C PRO A 20 -60.75 -37.58 31.87
N GLU A 21 -61.95 -37.04 32.06
CA GLU A 21 -62.24 -36.03 33.06
C GLU A 21 -61.95 -36.58 34.47
N ARG A 22 -60.81 -36.17 35.05
CA ARG A 22 -60.56 -36.36 36.48
C ARG A 22 -61.22 -35.22 37.24
N ARG A 23 -62.28 -35.58 37.97
CA ARG A 23 -62.89 -34.83 39.08
C ARG A 23 -61.86 -33.93 39.78
N ALA A 24 -62.11 -32.63 39.73
CA ALA A 24 -61.42 -31.64 40.54
C ALA A 24 -61.65 -31.94 42.03
N ALA A 25 -60.66 -32.53 42.68
CA ALA A 25 -60.52 -32.44 44.12
C ALA A 25 -60.11 -31.01 44.43
N ARG A 26 -60.98 -30.29 45.13
CA ARG A 26 -60.77 -28.93 45.62
C ARG A 26 -59.60 -28.93 46.61
N LEU A 27 -58.38 -28.75 46.10
CA LEU A 27 -57.20 -28.44 46.89
C LEU A 27 -57.42 -27.03 47.46
N HIS A 28 -57.33 -26.95 48.78
CA HIS A 28 -57.30 -25.70 49.52
C HIS A 28 -56.16 -24.85 48.94
N GLU A 29 -56.52 -23.71 48.38
CA GLU A 29 -55.57 -22.70 47.91
C GLU A 29 -54.77 -22.22 49.12
N ALA A 30 -53.51 -22.66 49.19
CA ALA A 30 -52.55 -22.00 50.06
C ALA A 30 -52.38 -20.56 49.56
N PRO A 31 -52.33 -19.57 50.45
CA PRO A 31 -52.15 -18.18 50.05
C PRO A 31 -50.86 -18.03 49.22
N PRO A 32 -50.88 -17.22 48.15
CA PRO A 32 -49.68 -16.96 47.37
C PRO A 32 -48.62 -16.35 48.30
N VAL A 33 -47.47 -17.01 48.45
CA VAL A 33 -46.28 -16.36 48.98
C VAL A 33 -45.89 -15.29 47.97
N PRO A 34 -45.85 -14.00 48.35
CA PRO A 34 -45.39 -12.97 47.45
C PRO A 34 -43.94 -13.24 47.10
N ALA A 35 -43.68 -13.63 45.85
CA ALA A 35 -42.35 -13.49 45.29
C ALA A 35 -42.09 -11.99 45.20
N CYS A 36 -41.26 -11.45 46.09
CA CYS A 36 -40.74 -10.10 45.94
C CYS A 36 -39.94 -10.06 44.63
N GLU A 37 -40.56 -9.60 43.56
CA GLU A 37 -39.83 -9.08 42.41
C GLU A 37 -39.07 -7.86 42.91
N ALA A 38 -37.77 -8.02 43.15
CA ALA A 38 -36.87 -6.90 43.36
C ALA A 38 -36.79 -6.14 42.02
N GLY A 39 -37.68 -5.15 41.85
CA GLY A 39 -37.61 -4.24 40.73
C GLY A 39 -36.29 -3.50 40.76
N PHE A 40 -35.55 -3.55 39.65
CA PHE A 40 -34.30 -2.79 39.47
C PHE A 40 -34.56 -1.32 39.79
N SER A 41 -33.75 -0.75 40.69
CA SER A 41 -33.87 0.66 41.06
C SER A 41 -33.55 1.53 39.84
N LEU A 42 -34.32 2.60 39.63
CA LEU A 42 -34.01 3.61 38.62
C LEU A 42 -32.59 4.18 38.79
N VAL A 43 -32.10 4.24 40.04
CA VAL A 43 -30.74 4.68 40.37
C VAL A 43 -29.70 3.68 39.88
N GLU A 44 -30.00 2.40 39.94
CA GLU A 44 -29.09 1.33 39.54
C GLU A 44 -28.89 1.31 38.03
N MET A 45 -29.97 1.46 37.26
CA MET A 45 -29.88 1.63 35.81
C MET A 45 -29.23 2.95 35.40
N ALA A 46 -29.41 4.04 36.18
CA ALA A 46 -28.72 5.30 35.94
C ALA A 46 -27.19 5.16 36.14
N ILE A 47 -26.76 4.44 37.17
CA ILE A 47 -25.32 4.18 37.42
C ILE A 47 -24.76 3.27 36.31
N VAL A 48 -25.47 2.21 35.90
CA VAL A 48 -25.04 1.31 34.81
C VAL A 48 -24.87 2.07 33.49
N MET A 49 -25.85 2.90 33.11
CA MET A 49 -25.78 3.70 31.90
C MET A 49 -24.65 4.75 31.97
N THR A 50 -24.39 5.30 33.15
CA THR A 50 -23.26 6.23 33.37
C THR A 50 -21.92 5.52 33.19
N ILE A 51 -21.76 4.33 33.78
CA ILE A 51 -20.53 3.53 33.66
C ILE A 51 -20.35 3.07 32.21
N MET A 52 -21.40 2.57 31.54
CA MET A 52 -21.33 2.20 30.12
C MET A 52 -20.97 3.40 29.25
N GLY A 53 -21.54 4.58 29.50
CA GLY A 53 -21.21 5.81 28.79
C GLY A 53 -19.74 6.18 28.93
N LEU A 54 -19.18 6.09 30.15
CA LEU A 54 -17.76 6.35 30.40
C LEU A 54 -16.84 5.33 29.70
N VAL A 55 -17.21 4.05 29.72
CA VAL A 55 -16.45 2.98 29.05
C VAL A 55 -16.46 3.18 27.54
N LEU A 56 -17.62 3.43 26.93
CA LEU A 56 -17.74 3.68 25.50
C LEU A 56 -16.98 4.95 25.07
N ALA A 57 -17.04 6.02 25.86
CA ALA A 57 -16.30 7.25 25.60
C ALA A 57 -14.77 7.01 25.61
N SER A 58 -14.27 6.14 26.49
CA SER A 58 -12.84 5.81 26.56
C SER A 58 -12.33 4.95 25.39
N GLY A 59 -13.21 4.18 24.72
CA GLY A 59 -12.84 3.25 23.65
C GLY A 59 -12.62 3.89 22.28
N VAL A 60 -13.15 5.09 22.02
CA VAL A 60 -13.12 5.73 20.69
C VAL A 60 -11.71 6.05 20.23
N SER A 61 -10.81 6.50 21.12
CA SER A 61 -9.44 6.88 20.75
C SER A 61 -8.57 5.71 20.29
N LEU A 62 -8.86 4.48 20.72
CA LEU A 62 -8.11 3.28 20.31
C LEU A 62 -8.42 2.85 18.88
N LEU A 63 -9.60 3.19 18.36
CA LEU A 63 -10.02 2.82 17.01
C LEU A 63 -9.31 3.65 15.93
N GLY A 64 -9.05 4.93 16.19
CA GLY A 64 -8.35 5.82 15.24
C GLY A 64 -6.96 5.30 14.88
N GLY A 65 -6.12 5.03 15.89
CA GLY A 65 -4.76 4.52 15.65
C GLY A 65 -4.71 3.17 14.92
N GLN A 66 -5.72 2.31 15.07
CA GLN A 66 -5.80 1.07 14.30
C GLN A 66 -6.16 1.31 12.82
N VAL A 67 -7.03 2.29 12.55
CA VAL A 67 -7.38 2.69 11.18
C VAL A 67 -6.16 3.26 10.48
N ASP A 68 -5.42 4.18 11.11
CA ASP A 68 -4.27 4.83 10.47
C ASP A 68 -3.10 3.87 10.28
N ALA A 69 -2.83 2.99 11.24
CA ALA A 69 -1.90 1.88 11.06
C ALA A 69 -2.32 0.96 9.89
N GLY A 70 -3.63 0.74 9.75
CA GLY A 70 -4.21 0.00 8.62
C GLY A 70 -3.96 0.69 7.28
N ARG A 71 -4.16 2.02 7.20
CA ARG A 71 -3.91 2.83 6.00
C ARG A 71 -2.45 2.83 5.61
N GLN A 72 -1.54 3.09 6.54
CA GLN A 72 -0.09 3.04 6.28
C GLN A 72 0.35 1.65 5.79
N LYS A 73 -0.18 0.57 6.38
CA LYS A 73 0.10 -0.79 5.93
C LYS A 73 -0.41 -1.04 4.52
N ALA A 74 -1.62 -0.57 4.19
CA ALA A 74 -2.17 -0.66 2.85
C ALA A 74 -1.30 0.10 1.83
N THR A 75 -0.87 1.31 2.16
CA THR A 75 0.05 2.12 1.34
C THR A 75 1.37 1.38 1.08
N LYS A 76 2.04 0.85 2.12
CA LYS A 76 3.29 0.07 1.95
C LYS A 76 3.09 -1.12 1.04
N THR A 77 1.99 -1.86 1.21
CA THR A 77 1.66 -3.04 0.40
C THR A 77 1.47 -2.65 -1.06
N ARG A 78 0.76 -1.55 -1.35
CA ARG A 78 0.51 -1.08 -2.72
C ARG A 78 1.77 -0.52 -3.37
N LEU A 79 2.59 0.26 -2.65
CA LEU A 79 3.89 0.72 -3.15
C LEU A 79 4.78 -0.46 -3.56
N GLN A 80 4.83 -1.53 -2.77
CA GLN A 80 5.57 -2.75 -3.12
C GLN A 80 4.99 -3.47 -4.34
N ALA A 81 3.66 -3.55 -4.47
CA ALA A 81 3.02 -4.13 -5.64
C ALA A 81 3.30 -3.33 -6.93
N LEU A 82 3.30 -1.99 -6.83
CA LEU A 82 3.64 -1.09 -7.94
C LEU A 82 5.12 -1.23 -8.33
N GLU A 83 6.03 -1.32 -7.36
CA GLU A 83 7.45 -1.58 -7.60
C GLU A 83 7.66 -2.87 -8.40
N HIS A 84 6.99 -3.97 -8.00
CA HIS A 84 7.05 -5.23 -8.73
C HIS A 84 6.46 -5.11 -10.14
N SER A 85 5.39 -4.34 -10.31
CA SER A 85 4.74 -4.15 -11.61
C SER A 85 5.60 -3.33 -12.57
N LEU A 86 6.25 -2.26 -12.07
CA LEU A 86 7.22 -1.48 -12.84
C LEU A 86 8.44 -2.33 -13.23
N THR A 87 8.92 -3.14 -12.30
CA THR A 87 10.02 -4.06 -12.54
C THR A 87 9.66 -5.08 -13.63
N ALA A 88 8.47 -5.69 -13.55
CA ALA A 88 7.98 -6.60 -14.59
C ALA A 88 7.82 -5.87 -15.94
N PHE A 89 7.26 -4.65 -15.95
CA PHE A 89 7.13 -3.87 -17.17
C PHE A 89 8.50 -3.60 -17.82
N TYR A 90 9.51 -3.27 -17.02
CA TYR A 90 10.89 -3.09 -17.48
C TYR A 90 11.46 -4.37 -18.11
N VAL A 91 11.27 -5.53 -17.47
CA VAL A 91 11.70 -6.84 -18.00
C VAL A 91 11.11 -7.12 -19.38
N TRP A 92 9.82 -6.83 -19.58
CA TRP A 92 9.10 -7.18 -20.80
C TRP A 92 9.26 -6.16 -21.94
N ASN A 93 9.45 -4.88 -21.62
CA ASN A 93 9.46 -3.79 -22.59
C ASN A 93 10.84 -3.14 -22.78
N ASP A 94 11.83 -3.56 -21.97
CA ASP A 94 13.18 -3.01 -21.94
C ASP A 94 13.21 -1.48 -21.71
N ARG A 95 12.17 -0.99 -21.03
CA ARG A 95 11.96 0.43 -20.64
C ARG A 95 11.00 0.52 -19.47
N LEU A 96 11.05 1.61 -18.74
CA LEU A 96 10.00 2.03 -17.80
C LEU A 96 8.90 2.81 -18.56
N PRO A 97 7.64 2.75 -18.09
CA PRO A 97 6.57 3.53 -18.70
C PRO A 97 6.71 5.01 -18.35
N CYS A 98 6.22 5.89 -19.22
CA CYS A 98 6.05 7.29 -18.84
C CYS A 98 4.93 7.46 -17.81
N PRO A 99 4.92 8.56 -17.04
CA PRO A 99 3.83 8.81 -16.10
C PRO A 99 2.47 8.93 -16.78
N ALA A 100 1.42 8.62 -16.03
CA ALA A 100 0.06 8.98 -16.39
C ALA A 100 -0.28 10.38 -15.84
N ASP A 101 -1.29 10.99 -16.43
CA ASP A 101 -1.76 12.32 -16.04
C ASP A 101 -2.71 12.25 -14.83
N GLY A 102 -2.29 12.83 -13.72
CA GLY A 102 -3.06 12.94 -12.48
C GLY A 102 -4.34 13.77 -12.60
N ARG A 103 -4.46 14.63 -13.62
CA ARG A 103 -5.64 15.49 -13.85
C ARG A 103 -6.82 14.74 -14.46
N LEU A 104 -6.57 13.59 -15.07
CA LEU A 104 -7.62 12.86 -15.80
C LEU A 104 -8.49 12.04 -14.84
N ASP A 105 -9.76 11.92 -15.18
CA ASP A 105 -10.72 11.03 -14.53
C ASP A 105 -11.14 9.89 -15.47
N SER A 106 -11.99 8.98 -14.97
CA SER A 106 -12.43 7.78 -15.69
C SER A 106 -13.15 8.01 -17.03
N SER A 107 -13.58 9.24 -17.33
CA SER A 107 -14.21 9.59 -18.60
C SER A 107 -13.20 9.79 -19.75
N ASP A 108 -11.93 10.02 -19.43
CA ASP A 108 -10.88 10.22 -20.42
C ASP A 108 -10.31 8.88 -20.93
N ALA A 109 -10.01 8.80 -22.23
CA ALA A 109 -9.44 7.59 -22.84
C ALA A 109 -8.00 7.31 -22.36
N SER A 110 -7.24 8.36 -22.05
CA SER A 110 -5.88 8.32 -21.51
C SER A 110 -5.84 8.09 -20.01
N TYR A 111 -7.01 7.88 -19.37
CA TYR A 111 -7.10 7.64 -17.93
C TYR A 111 -6.22 6.47 -17.48
N GLY A 112 -5.25 6.75 -16.61
CA GLY A 112 -4.32 5.75 -16.06
C GLY A 112 -3.34 5.16 -17.08
N ARG A 113 -3.20 5.74 -18.27
CA ARG A 113 -2.26 5.32 -19.31
C ARG A 113 -1.03 6.22 -19.32
N SER A 114 0.14 5.63 -19.54
CA SER A 114 1.39 6.39 -19.70
C SER A 114 1.33 7.32 -20.90
N GLN A 115 1.88 8.52 -20.79
CA GLN A 115 1.90 9.50 -21.88
C GLN A 115 3.35 9.84 -22.30
N PRO A 116 3.83 9.36 -23.47
CA PRO A 116 3.17 8.43 -24.39
C PRO A 116 3.21 6.97 -23.91
N GLU A 117 2.42 6.08 -24.53
CA GLU A 117 2.48 4.62 -24.30
C GLU A 117 3.62 3.93 -25.08
N THR A 118 4.13 4.61 -26.09
CA THR A 118 5.25 4.13 -26.90
C THR A 118 6.59 4.39 -26.22
N SER A 119 7.63 3.67 -26.65
CA SER A 119 9.01 3.97 -26.25
C SER A 119 9.43 5.37 -26.69
N GLY A 120 10.22 6.05 -25.86
CA GLY A 120 10.76 7.37 -26.14
C GLY A 120 10.65 8.28 -24.93
N SER A 121 10.98 9.56 -25.12
CA SER A 121 10.88 10.56 -24.07
C SER A 121 9.43 10.82 -23.69
N CYS A 122 9.18 11.04 -22.40
CA CYS A 122 7.87 11.42 -21.91
C CYS A 122 7.42 12.78 -22.42
N ASP A 123 6.12 12.92 -22.65
CA ASP A 123 5.54 14.18 -23.08
C ASP A 123 5.34 15.11 -21.88
N THR A 124 6.40 15.87 -21.56
CA THR A 124 6.40 16.84 -20.47
C THR A 124 5.50 18.06 -20.71
N SER A 125 4.97 18.22 -21.94
CA SER A 125 3.96 19.24 -22.25
C SER A 125 2.55 18.76 -21.92
N ALA A 126 2.30 17.44 -21.99
CA ALA A 126 1.03 16.83 -21.61
C ALA A 126 0.95 16.52 -20.11
N VAL A 127 2.03 16.00 -19.53
CA VAL A 127 2.13 15.62 -18.11
C VAL A 127 3.36 16.27 -17.50
N THR A 128 3.13 17.30 -16.68
CA THR A 128 4.23 17.91 -15.93
C THR A 128 4.65 17.03 -14.77
N ALA A 129 5.86 17.25 -14.24
CA ALA A 129 6.38 16.48 -13.12
C ALA A 129 5.43 16.47 -11.90
N ALA A 130 4.79 17.60 -11.57
CA ALA A 130 3.83 17.67 -10.45
C ALA A 130 2.48 16.96 -10.72
N GLU A 131 2.18 16.65 -11.98
CA GLU A 131 0.96 15.95 -12.41
C GLU A 131 1.18 14.44 -12.58
N SER A 132 2.44 14.00 -12.54
CA SER A 132 2.83 12.61 -12.76
C SER A 132 2.30 11.66 -11.68
N VAL A 133 1.46 10.72 -12.12
CA VAL A 133 0.99 9.58 -11.31
C VAL A 133 1.35 8.26 -11.97
N ILE A 134 1.31 7.18 -11.20
CA ILE A 134 1.61 5.83 -11.71
C ILE A 134 0.67 5.46 -12.88
N PRO A 135 1.17 4.94 -14.02
CA PRO A 135 0.32 4.54 -15.16
C PRO A 135 -0.30 3.15 -14.97
N TRP A 136 -1.25 3.01 -14.03
CA TRP A 136 -1.77 1.71 -13.61
C TRP A 136 -2.46 0.90 -14.72
N ARG A 137 -3.14 1.52 -15.69
CA ARG A 137 -3.72 0.79 -16.82
C ARG A 137 -2.66 0.26 -17.77
N THR A 138 -1.61 1.04 -18.03
CA THR A 138 -0.46 0.57 -18.81
C THR A 138 0.26 -0.58 -18.10
N LEU A 139 0.28 -0.57 -16.77
CA LEU A 139 0.81 -1.69 -15.96
C LEU A 139 -0.14 -2.89 -15.85
N GLY A 140 -1.35 -2.83 -16.42
CA GLY A 140 -2.34 -3.91 -16.32
C GLY A 140 -2.97 -4.06 -14.94
N LEU A 141 -2.92 -3.00 -14.11
CA LEU A 141 -3.45 -2.97 -12.76
C LEU A 141 -4.84 -2.33 -12.70
N GLN A 142 -5.57 -2.67 -11.62
CA GLN A 142 -6.79 -1.98 -11.26
C GLN A 142 -6.47 -0.62 -10.62
N GLU A 143 -7.38 0.33 -10.73
CA GLU A 143 -7.23 1.66 -10.11
C GLU A 143 -7.05 1.59 -8.58
N SER A 144 -7.67 0.60 -7.91
CA SER A 144 -7.49 0.43 -6.46
C SER A 144 -6.02 0.23 -6.04
N GLU A 145 -5.19 -0.31 -6.93
CA GLU A 145 -3.76 -0.55 -6.70
C GLU A 145 -2.93 0.72 -6.92
N SER A 146 -3.47 1.71 -7.63
CA SER A 146 -2.82 3.01 -7.82
C SER A 146 -3.09 4.02 -6.71
N LEU A 147 -3.93 3.67 -5.73
CA LEU A 147 -4.30 4.55 -4.64
C LEU A 147 -3.51 4.21 -3.36
N ASP A 148 -3.27 5.17 -2.48
CA ASP A 148 -2.76 4.95 -1.14
C ASP A 148 -3.88 4.54 -0.16
N GLY A 149 -3.52 4.29 1.10
CA GLY A 149 -4.47 3.95 2.17
C GLY A 149 -5.55 5.00 2.44
N TRP A 150 -5.39 6.23 1.94
CA TRP A 150 -6.33 7.34 2.06
C TRP A 150 -7.16 7.57 0.78
N GLY A 151 -6.92 6.79 -0.28
CA GLY A 151 -7.66 6.86 -1.54
C GLY A 151 -7.13 7.88 -2.55
N ARG A 152 -5.86 8.31 -2.40
CA ARG A 152 -5.18 9.26 -3.27
C ARG A 152 -4.21 8.55 -4.19
N ARG A 153 -4.00 9.03 -5.41
CA ARG A 153 -3.10 8.39 -6.37
C ARG A 153 -1.65 8.44 -5.92
N ILE A 154 -0.93 7.33 -6.11
CA ILE A 154 0.51 7.26 -5.93
C ILE A 154 1.20 8.05 -7.04
N SER A 155 2.04 9.01 -6.64
CA SER A 155 2.87 9.77 -7.55
C SER A 155 4.04 8.92 -8.04
N TYR A 156 4.44 9.15 -9.29
CA TYR A 156 5.46 8.35 -9.97
C TYR A 156 6.38 9.24 -10.78
N GLN A 157 7.68 9.08 -10.58
CA GLN A 157 8.71 9.78 -11.35
C GLN A 157 9.68 8.76 -11.92
N VAL A 158 10.13 9.03 -13.13
CA VAL A 158 10.98 8.12 -13.90
C VAL A 158 12.17 8.87 -14.46
N SER A 159 13.34 8.25 -14.45
CA SER A 159 14.50 8.77 -15.17
C SER A 159 14.20 8.78 -16.67
N PRO A 160 14.28 9.94 -17.35
CA PRO A 160 13.99 10.04 -18.78
C PRO A 160 14.80 9.05 -19.62
N GLU A 161 16.04 8.77 -19.20
CA GLU A 161 16.97 7.85 -19.87
C GLU A 161 16.45 6.42 -19.93
N LEU A 162 15.55 6.02 -19.01
CA LEU A 162 15.03 4.66 -18.90
C LEU A 162 13.63 4.50 -19.51
N THR A 163 13.09 5.55 -20.13
CA THR A 163 11.81 5.50 -20.87
C THR A 163 12.00 5.19 -22.36
N ALA A 164 13.24 5.28 -22.85
CA ALA A 164 13.66 4.72 -24.12
C ALA A 164 14.01 3.23 -23.98
N SER A 165 13.63 2.41 -24.96
CA SER A 165 13.98 0.98 -24.98
C SER A 165 15.47 0.76 -25.24
N GLY A 166 16.08 -0.21 -24.56
CA GLY A 166 17.49 -0.59 -24.75
C GLY A 166 18.50 0.36 -24.12
N SER A 167 18.07 1.20 -23.18
CA SER A 167 18.96 2.12 -22.49
C SER A 167 20.02 1.39 -21.67
N THR A 168 21.28 1.79 -21.84
CA THR A 168 22.41 1.29 -21.04
C THR A 168 22.81 2.24 -19.93
N LEU A 169 22.12 3.37 -19.80
CA LEU A 169 22.37 4.39 -18.78
C LEU A 169 21.73 3.99 -17.45
N ASP A 170 22.30 4.46 -16.34
CA ASP A 170 21.62 4.39 -15.06
C ASP A 170 20.56 5.50 -14.93
N GLY A 171 19.81 5.47 -13.84
CA GLY A 171 18.87 6.55 -13.54
C GLY A 171 19.60 7.85 -13.19
N SER A 172 18.82 8.92 -13.10
CA SER A 172 19.28 10.28 -12.82
C SER A 172 18.50 10.97 -11.70
N LEU A 173 17.54 10.27 -11.10
CA LEU A 173 16.76 10.83 -9.99
C LEU A 173 17.56 10.75 -8.70
N VAL A 174 17.59 11.86 -7.97
CA VAL A 174 18.29 11.99 -6.70
C VAL A 174 17.27 11.81 -5.58
N VAL A 175 17.60 10.98 -4.60
CA VAL A 175 16.84 10.86 -3.36
C VAL A 175 17.76 11.18 -2.19
N ARG A 176 17.29 12.01 -1.27
CA ARG A 176 18.03 12.49 -0.11
C ARG A 176 17.37 12.01 1.17
N ASP A 177 18.19 11.78 2.19
CA ASP A 177 17.68 11.62 3.54
C ASP A 177 17.04 12.93 3.98
N GLY A 178 15.78 12.89 4.41
CA GLY A 178 15.04 14.11 4.75
C GLY A 178 15.53 14.81 6.03
N SER A 179 15.24 16.11 6.14
CA SER A 179 15.64 17.13 7.14
C SER A 179 17.06 17.70 7.01
N ALA A 180 17.29 18.58 6.03
CA ALA A 180 18.53 19.34 5.99
C ALA A 180 18.36 20.84 5.79
N ALA A 181 18.30 21.53 6.93
CA ALA A 181 18.94 22.83 7.11
C ALA A 181 20.48 22.69 7.30
N VAL A 182 21.10 21.56 6.94
CA VAL A 182 22.55 21.34 7.08
C VAL A 182 23.14 20.99 5.71
N SER A 183 23.92 21.91 5.15
CA SER A 183 24.70 21.72 3.93
C SER A 183 25.52 20.42 4.00
N GLY A 184 25.28 19.48 3.07
CA GLY A 184 26.00 18.21 2.97
C GLY A 184 25.17 16.94 3.23
N THR A 185 23.87 16.93 2.89
CA THR A 185 22.99 15.74 3.00
C THR A 185 23.60 14.50 2.40
N ALA A 186 23.47 13.38 3.11
CA ALA A 186 23.67 12.06 2.54
C ALA A 186 22.62 11.84 1.44
N GLU A 187 23.05 11.93 0.18
CA GLU A 187 22.27 11.41 -0.93
C GLU A 187 22.12 9.91 -0.72
N LEU A 188 20.88 9.44 -0.61
CA LEU A 188 20.58 8.01 -0.54
C LEU A 188 20.91 7.34 -1.87
N THR A 189 20.67 8.08 -2.96
CA THR A 189 21.05 7.70 -4.32
C THR A 189 21.05 8.93 -5.21
N ASP A 190 21.90 8.91 -6.24
CA ASP A 190 21.95 9.87 -7.35
C ASP A 190 21.46 9.27 -8.67
N ARG A 191 21.00 8.00 -8.64
CA ARG A 191 20.75 7.19 -9.83
C ARG A 191 19.47 6.36 -9.77
N ALA A 192 18.50 6.81 -8.98
CA ALA A 192 17.20 6.14 -8.93
C ALA A 192 16.58 6.13 -10.34
N ALA A 193 16.19 4.94 -10.80
CA ALA A 193 15.50 4.71 -12.06
C ALA A 193 14.05 5.21 -12.01
N PHE A 194 13.41 5.03 -10.85
CA PHE A 194 12.11 5.61 -10.55
C PHE A 194 11.96 5.90 -9.06
N VAL A 195 11.00 6.76 -8.75
CA VAL A 195 10.52 7.06 -7.40
C VAL A 195 8.99 6.93 -7.40
N LEU A 196 8.46 6.17 -6.45
CA LEU A 196 7.05 6.06 -6.12
C LEU A 196 6.82 6.69 -4.76
N PHE A 197 5.77 7.51 -4.62
CA PHE A 197 5.46 8.11 -3.33
C PHE A 197 3.98 8.32 -3.07
N SER A 198 3.62 8.08 -1.81
CA SER A 198 2.34 8.46 -1.20
C SER A 198 2.52 9.78 -0.47
N HIS A 199 1.53 10.66 -0.58
CA HIS A 199 1.50 11.97 0.10
C HIS A 199 1.03 11.88 1.57
N GLY A 200 1.29 10.74 2.20
CA GLY A 200 0.93 10.45 3.59
C GLY A 200 -0.54 10.69 3.99
N GLU A 201 -0.75 11.01 5.27
CA GLU A 201 -2.05 11.21 5.91
C GLU A 201 -2.67 12.57 5.55
N ASN A 202 -1.85 13.62 5.47
CA ASN A 202 -2.28 14.97 5.13
C ASN A 202 -2.65 15.11 3.64
N GLY A 203 -2.01 14.34 2.76
CA GLY A 203 -2.29 14.28 1.33
C GLY A 203 -1.85 15.51 0.55
N HIS A 204 -0.92 16.31 1.07
CA HIS A 204 -0.60 17.59 0.49
C HIS A 204 -0.06 17.44 -0.92
N GLY A 205 -0.78 17.96 -1.92
CA GLY A 205 -0.42 17.88 -3.34
C GLY A 205 -0.75 16.58 -4.06
N ALA A 206 -1.41 15.63 -3.38
CA ALA A 206 -1.87 14.38 -3.97
C ALA A 206 -2.98 14.58 -5.00
N TRP A 207 -3.09 13.66 -5.97
CA TRP A 207 -4.17 13.63 -6.95
C TRP A 207 -5.28 12.66 -6.53
N LEU A 208 -6.53 13.09 -6.62
CA LEU A 208 -7.69 12.24 -6.37
C LEU A 208 -8.11 11.50 -7.65
N SER A 209 -8.88 10.42 -7.50
CA SER A 209 -9.48 9.69 -8.64
C SER A 209 -10.38 10.56 -9.52
N THR A 210 -10.85 11.69 -9.00
CA THR A 210 -11.64 12.70 -9.71
C THR A 210 -10.80 13.67 -10.55
N GLY A 211 -9.48 13.52 -10.59
CA GLY A 211 -8.60 14.44 -11.30
C GLY A 211 -8.37 15.77 -10.57
N THR A 212 -8.81 15.89 -9.32
CA THR A 212 -8.59 17.08 -8.48
C THR A 212 -7.31 16.93 -7.67
N ARG A 213 -6.50 17.99 -7.62
CA ARG A 213 -5.31 18.04 -6.76
C ARG A 213 -5.65 18.56 -5.37
N MET A 214 -5.12 17.91 -4.34
CA MET A 214 -5.18 18.40 -2.96
C MET A 214 -4.29 19.63 -2.76
N SER A 215 -4.57 20.40 -1.70
CA SER A 215 -3.75 21.57 -1.36
C SER A 215 -2.30 21.16 -1.15
N THR A 216 -1.36 21.87 -1.76
CA THR A 216 0.09 21.66 -1.54
C THR A 216 0.60 22.38 -0.28
N THR A 217 -0.27 23.04 0.48
CA THR A 217 0.08 23.77 1.70
C THR A 217 -0.93 23.51 2.84
N PRO A 218 -0.50 23.60 4.12
CA PRO A 218 0.91 23.68 4.56
C PRO A 218 1.70 22.44 4.11
N ALA A 219 3.02 22.54 4.00
CA ALA A 219 3.88 21.40 3.69
C ALA A 219 5.20 21.63 4.40
N SER A 220 5.74 20.58 4.99
CA SER A 220 7.13 20.57 5.42
C SER A 220 8.07 20.89 4.25
N THR A 221 9.33 21.22 4.53
CA THR A 221 10.32 21.45 3.46
C THR A 221 10.48 20.22 2.57
N ASP A 222 10.35 19.04 3.15
CA ASP A 222 10.57 17.76 2.49
C ASP A 222 9.35 17.33 1.68
N GLU A 223 8.13 17.56 2.18
CA GLU A 223 6.91 17.39 1.39
C GLU A 223 6.84 18.39 0.25
N ALA A 224 7.30 19.63 0.44
CA ALA A 224 7.36 20.61 -0.63
C ALA A 224 8.32 20.18 -1.76
N LEU A 225 9.43 19.50 -1.42
CA LEU A 225 10.33 18.90 -2.40
C LEU A 225 9.62 17.80 -3.20
N ASN A 226 8.98 16.85 -2.53
CA ASN A 226 8.23 15.77 -3.17
C ASN A 226 7.08 16.31 -4.04
N ASN A 227 6.40 17.37 -3.59
CA ASN A 227 5.30 18.03 -4.28
C ASN A 227 5.66 18.78 -5.55
N SER A 228 6.93 19.15 -5.72
CA SER A 228 7.43 19.70 -6.98
C SER A 228 7.38 18.66 -8.11
N GLY A 229 7.34 17.37 -7.76
CA GLY A 229 7.44 16.24 -8.67
C GLY A 229 8.81 16.11 -9.35
N SER A 230 9.78 16.96 -9.01
CA SER A 230 11.09 17.00 -9.67
C SER A 230 12.20 16.62 -8.69
N SER A 231 13.22 15.92 -9.18
CA SER A 231 14.42 15.57 -8.42
C SER A 231 15.11 16.83 -7.85
N PRO A 232 15.57 16.83 -6.59
CA PRO A 232 15.65 15.69 -5.67
C PRO A 232 14.36 15.43 -4.89
N PHE A 233 14.16 14.17 -4.48
CA PHE A 233 13.10 13.73 -3.56
C PHE A 233 13.64 13.56 -2.15
N ALA A 234 12.79 13.77 -1.14
CA ALA A 234 13.12 13.51 0.25
C ALA A 234 12.53 12.16 0.67
N ASP A 235 13.33 11.34 1.37
CA ASP A 235 12.89 10.10 2.01
C ASP A 235 13.43 10.05 3.44
N ARG A 236 12.54 10.00 4.44
CA ARG A 236 12.88 9.98 5.86
C ARG A 236 13.04 8.58 6.45
N ARG A 237 13.20 7.54 5.63
CA ARG A 237 13.31 6.15 6.10
C ARG A 237 14.48 5.88 7.06
N LEU A 238 15.54 6.68 7.06
CA LEU A 238 16.77 6.44 7.83
C LEU A 238 16.91 7.25 9.13
N VAL A 239 16.13 8.33 9.32
CA VAL A 239 16.30 9.25 10.45
C VAL A 239 15.05 9.28 11.32
N GLY A 240 15.20 8.89 12.58
CA GLY A 240 14.13 8.94 13.60
C GLY A 240 13.89 10.34 14.19
N VAL A 241 14.27 11.42 13.48
CA VAL A 241 14.06 12.82 13.90
C VAL A 241 12.99 13.43 13.02
N LEU A 242 11.96 13.95 13.69
CA LEU A 242 10.65 14.30 13.15
C LEU A 242 10.63 15.77 12.73
N ASP A 243 10.50 16.04 11.44
CA ASP A 243 9.50 17.06 11.10
C ASP A 243 8.18 16.38 11.43
N GLU A 244 7.48 16.89 12.45
CA GLU A 244 6.25 16.26 12.94
C GLU A 244 5.18 16.22 11.84
N ASP A 245 5.34 17.03 10.80
CA ASP A 245 4.39 17.15 9.70
C ASP A 245 4.69 16.22 8.51
N TYR A 246 5.89 15.65 8.39
CA TYR A 246 6.25 14.81 7.24
C TYR A 246 5.66 13.41 7.37
N ASP A 247 4.74 13.06 6.49
CA ASP A 247 4.08 11.76 6.46
C ASP A 247 4.17 11.02 5.11
N ASP A 248 4.89 11.60 4.16
CA ASP A 248 5.16 11.01 2.84
C ASP A 248 5.87 9.65 2.95
N MET A 249 5.44 8.70 2.13
CA MET A 249 5.97 7.33 2.10
C MET A 249 6.53 7.01 0.72
N LEU A 250 7.83 6.74 0.63
CA LEU A 250 8.52 6.55 -0.65
C LEU A 250 9.08 5.13 -0.83
N ILE A 251 9.11 4.70 -2.10
CA ILE A 251 9.93 3.58 -2.59
C ILE A 251 10.61 4.03 -3.87
N TRP A 252 11.91 3.79 -3.97
CA TRP A 252 12.70 4.04 -5.16
C TRP A 252 13.60 2.84 -5.46
N ARG A 253 13.95 2.68 -6.73
CA ARG A 253 14.86 1.62 -7.20
C ARG A 253 15.81 2.16 -8.24
N GLU A 254 17.02 1.64 -8.24
CA GLU A 254 18.03 1.89 -9.27
C GLU A 254 17.93 0.82 -10.37
N ARG A 255 18.48 1.11 -11.56
CA ARG A 255 18.46 0.18 -12.69
C ARG A 255 19.05 -1.21 -12.38
N PRO A 256 20.17 -1.36 -11.63
CA PRO A 256 20.72 -2.68 -11.30
C PRO A 256 19.70 -3.61 -10.61
N PHE A 257 18.82 -3.06 -9.76
CA PHE A 257 17.75 -3.83 -9.12
C PHE A 257 16.74 -4.37 -10.14
N LEU A 258 16.37 -3.56 -11.14
CA LEU A 258 15.44 -3.96 -12.19
C LEU A 258 16.02 -5.12 -13.01
N LEU A 259 17.32 -5.09 -13.30
CA LEU A 259 18.03 -6.16 -14.00
C LEU A 259 18.19 -7.42 -13.15
N GLN A 260 18.32 -7.30 -11.83
CA GLN A 260 18.45 -8.46 -10.95
C GLN A 260 17.20 -9.36 -10.97
N SER A 261 16.02 -8.75 -11.17
CA SER A 261 14.74 -9.44 -11.23
C SER A 261 14.49 -10.26 -12.51
N THR A 262 15.21 -9.95 -13.60
CA THR A 262 15.03 -10.58 -14.91
C THR A 262 15.76 -11.93 -15.02
N GLY A 263 16.54 -12.29 -13.99
CA GLY A 263 17.52 -13.38 -14.09
C GLY A 263 18.67 -13.08 -15.06
N ALA A 264 18.79 -11.83 -15.53
CA ALA A 264 19.89 -11.41 -16.39
C ALA A 264 21.22 -11.57 -15.65
N THR A 265 22.20 -12.08 -16.38
CA THR A 265 23.56 -12.13 -15.90
C THR A 265 24.23 -10.77 -16.06
N PHE A 266 24.85 -10.25 -15.00
CA PHE A 266 25.70 -9.07 -15.07
C PHE A 266 26.94 -9.36 -15.93
N ASN A 267 27.41 -8.37 -16.71
CA ASN A 267 28.70 -8.43 -17.42
C ASN A 267 29.59 -7.23 -17.04
N GLY A 268 30.88 -7.32 -17.35
CA GLY A 268 31.80 -6.19 -17.28
C GLY A 268 31.95 -5.58 -15.88
N THR A 269 31.80 -4.25 -15.78
CA THR A 269 32.13 -3.42 -14.61
C THR A 269 31.36 -3.80 -13.35
N ALA A 270 30.11 -4.24 -13.46
CA ALA A 270 29.31 -4.70 -12.31
C ALA A 270 29.90 -5.98 -11.68
N CYS A 271 30.37 -6.92 -12.51
CA CYS A 271 31.06 -8.12 -12.04
C CYS A 271 32.44 -7.82 -11.47
N THR A 272 33.17 -6.88 -12.08
CA THR A 272 34.45 -6.41 -11.55
C THR A 272 34.28 -5.73 -10.20
N ALA A 273 33.24 -4.90 -10.04
CA ALA A 273 32.91 -4.24 -8.77
C ALA A 273 32.54 -5.27 -7.69
N ALA A 274 31.68 -6.25 -8.00
CA ALA A 274 31.34 -7.33 -7.06
C ALA A 274 32.56 -8.17 -6.66
N THR A 275 33.46 -8.47 -7.60
CA THR A 275 34.73 -9.18 -7.33
C THR A 275 35.65 -8.34 -6.45
N SER A 276 35.72 -7.02 -6.70
CA SER A 276 36.54 -6.12 -5.89
C SER A 276 36.03 -6.02 -4.46
N LEU A 277 34.71 -5.94 -4.26
CA LEU A 277 34.07 -5.91 -2.94
C LEU A 277 34.30 -7.21 -2.18
N TRP A 278 34.17 -8.36 -2.87
CA TRP A 278 34.47 -9.67 -2.30
C TRP A 278 35.91 -9.76 -1.80
N SER A 279 36.85 -9.24 -2.59
CA SER A 279 38.28 -9.27 -2.27
C SER A 279 38.69 -8.27 -1.18
N SER A 280 38.09 -7.07 -1.14
CA SER A 280 38.46 -6.02 -0.20
C SER A 280 37.99 -6.33 1.22
N GLU A 281 36.82 -6.95 1.36
CA GLU A 281 36.22 -7.29 2.64
C GLU A 281 36.69 -8.67 3.18
N GLY A 282 37.57 -9.37 2.45
CA GLY A 282 38.05 -10.70 2.85
C GLY A 282 36.92 -11.72 2.95
N CYS A 283 35.92 -11.62 2.06
CA CYS A 283 34.73 -12.47 2.11
C CYS A 283 35.07 -13.94 1.91
N SER A 284 34.49 -14.78 2.76
CA SER A 284 34.55 -16.23 2.68
C SER A 284 33.14 -16.78 2.86
N VAL A 285 32.88 -17.99 2.35
CA VAL A 285 31.58 -18.68 2.50
C VAL A 285 31.15 -18.87 3.96
N ASP A 286 32.06 -18.67 4.92
CA ASP A 286 31.82 -18.82 6.36
C ASP A 286 31.84 -17.48 7.14
N SER A 287 32.03 -16.33 6.48
CA SER A 287 32.04 -15.01 7.13
C SER A 287 30.86 -14.14 6.67
N SER A 288 30.05 -13.71 7.64
CA SER A 288 28.79 -12.98 7.43
C SER A 288 28.82 -11.47 7.80
N PRO A 289 29.72 -10.64 7.25
CA PRO A 289 29.44 -9.21 7.10
C PRO A 289 28.35 -9.00 6.03
N ASP A 290 27.47 -8.01 6.22
CA ASP A 290 26.42 -7.65 5.26
C ASP A 290 26.97 -7.38 3.85
N ALA A 291 28.19 -6.85 3.75
CA ALA A 291 28.89 -6.60 2.49
C ALA A 291 29.21 -7.90 1.71
N CYS A 292 29.48 -9.01 2.39
CA CYS A 292 29.78 -10.30 1.75
C CYS A 292 28.55 -10.98 1.17
N ILE A 293 27.39 -10.84 1.84
CA ILE A 293 26.11 -11.34 1.34
C ILE A 293 25.73 -10.61 0.04
N VAL A 294 25.93 -9.30 0.00
CA VAL A 294 25.68 -8.48 -1.19
C VAL A 294 26.64 -8.87 -2.33
N ALA A 295 27.94 -9.04 -2.04
CA ALA A 295 28.92 -9.47 -3.03
C ALA A 295 28.63 -10.88 -3.58
N GLU A 296 28.23 -11.83 -2.73
CA GLU A 296 27.86 -13.20 -3.14
C GLU A 296 26.68 -13.20 -4.10
N ALA A 297 25.62 -12.47 -3.73
CA ALA A 297 24.41 -12.37 -4.51
C ALA A 297 24.69 -11.77 -5.91
N LEU A 298 25.59 -10.80 -5.99
CA LEU A 298 26.02 -10.19 -7.26
C LEU A 298 26.88 -11.15 -8.11
N LEU A 299 27.87 -11.82 -7.49
CA LEU A 299 28.76 -12.77 -8.18
C LEU A 299 28.02 -14.00 -8.71
N SER A 300 27.02 -14.50 -7.98
CA SER A 300 26.17 -15.63 -8.41
C SER A 300 25.40 -15.36 -9.71
N ARG A 301 25.37 -14.10 -10.15
CA ARG A 301 24.68 -13.63 -11.35
C ARG A 301 25.64 -13.09 -12.40
N CYS A 302 26.95 -13.24 -12.26
CA CYS A 302 27.88 -12.91 -13.35
C CYS A 302 27.82 -14.00 -14.43
N SER A 303 27.80 -13.61 -15.71
CA SER A 303 27.91 -14.62 -16.78
C SER A 303 29.30 -15.25 -16.71
N THR A 304 29.38 -16.59 -16.71
CA THR A 304 30.64 -17.31 -16.96
C THR A 304 31.17 -17.04 -18.36
#